data_AF-A0A2E7K405-F1
#
_entry.id   AF-A0A2E7K405-F1
#
_cell.length_a   1.000
_cell.length_b   1.000
_cell.length_c   1.000
_cell.angle_alpha   90.00
_cell.angle_beta   90.00
_cell.angle_gamma   90.00
#
_symmetry.space_group_name_H-M   'P 1'
#
loop_
_entity.id
_entity.type
_entity.pdbx_description
1 polymer ?
#
loop_
_entity_poly.entity_id
_entity_poly.type
_entity_poly.pdbx_seq_one_letter_code
_entity_poly.pdbx_strand_id
1 'polypeptide(L)'
;MGIFGINPTQAIKESMVIKSFYEEALANALVNGKPLHLRKNRKQFYAVVDHRHAEDQIFNSLKKATGYKDGTGPVCGSFQRDIFWAEAVSIRLEEKNGNLWLLLRPDIWVKPLSERQNFRDEIKARKKYRFNQKSNEFLNAWITILLGEIGGNDVKIEHFADTEFPIQFELNSRSAFSRKESRHA
;
A
#
# COMPACT_ATOMS: atom_id res chain seq x y z
N MET A 1 -10.88 36.39 -2.99
CA MET A 1 -11.97 35.72 -3.71
C MET A 1 -11.76 34.23 -3.51
N GLY A 2 -12.40 33.64 -2.50
CA GLY A 2 -12.18 32.24 -2.15
C GLY A 2 -12.90 31.35 -3.15
N ILE A 3 -12.16 30.54 -3.89
CA ILE A 3 -12.76 29.44 -4.65
C ILE A 3 -13.43 28.55 -3.61
N PHE A 4 -14.75 28.39 -3.68
CA PHE A 4 -15.50 27.40 -2.91
C PHE A 4 -15.02 26.03 -3.36
N GLY A 5 -13.86 25.62 -2.85
CA GLY A 5 -13.28 24.32 -3.09
C GLY A 5 -14.21 23.30 -2.49
N ILE A 6 -14.70 22.39 -3.32
CA ILE A 6 -15.40 21.19 -2.88
C ILE A 6 -14.53 20.54 -1.79
N ASN A 7 -15.07 20.38 -0.59
CA ASN A 7 -14.37 19.68 0.49
C ASN A 7 -14.03 18.25 0.00
N PRO A 8 -12.75 17.89 -0.19
CA PRO A 8 -12.40 16.60 -0.80
C PRO A 8 -12.93 15.41 0.02
N THR A 9 -12.96 15.54 1.34
CA THR A 9 -13.53 14.52 2.24
C THR A 9 -15.00 14.29 1.97
N GLN A 10 -15.77 15.38 1.81
CA GLN A 10 -17.20 15.29 1.51
C GLN A 10 -17.44 14.69 0.11
N ALA A 11 -16.69 15.12 -0.90
CA ALA A 11 -16.85 14.62 -2.26
C ALA A 11 -16.47 13.13 -2.40
N ILE A 12 -15.43 12.68 -1.71
CA ILE A 12 -15.03 11.27 -1.64
C ILE A 12 -16.11 10.44 -0.96
N LYS A 13 -16.75 10.99 0.09
CA LYS A 13 -17.84 10.32 0.80
C LYS A 13 -19.08 10.16 -0.05
N GLU A 14 -19.43 11.18 -0.84
CA GLU A 14 -20.68 11.24 -1.61
C GLU A 14 -20.57 10.56 -2.99
N SER A 15 -19.36 10.37 -3.53
CA SER A 15 -19.16 9.80 -4.87
C SER A 15 -18.05 8.77 -4.96
N MET A 16 -18.41 7.54 -5.32
CA MET A 16 -17.44 6.47 -5.60
C MET A 16 -16.54 6.77 -6.80
N VAL A 17 -17.04 7.57 -7.77
CA VAL A 17 -16.27 7.98 -8.95
C VAL A 17 -15.17 8.94 -8.53
N ILE A 18 -15.53 9.98 -7.75
CA ILE A 18 -14.57 10.95 -7.21
C ILE A 18 -13.56 10.22 -6.31
N LYS A 19 -14.02 9.32 -5.44
CA LYS A 19 -13.14 8.48 -4.64
C LYS A 19 -12.14 7.70 -5.49
N SER A 20 -12.60 7.01 -6.53
CA SER A 20 -11.70 6.23 -7.40
C SER A 20 -10.70 7.13 -8.12
N PHE A 21 -11.08 8.35 -8.49
CA PHE A 21 -10.19 9.32 -9.10
C PHE A 21 -9.08 9.76 -8.13
N TYR A 22 -9.43 10.12 -6.89
CA TYR A 22 -8.44 10.44 -5.86
C TYR A 22 -7.53 9.25 -5.51
N GLU A 23 -8.09 8.04 -5.39
CA GLU A 23 -7.30 6.83 -5.12
C GLU A 23 -6.31 6.53 -6.26
N GLU A 24 -6.69 6.77 -7.50
CA GLU A 24 -5.82 6.57 -8.67
C GLU A 24 -4.66 7.57 -8.69
N ALA A 25 -4.95 8.87 -8.52
CA ALA A 25 -3.93 9.91 -8.45
C ALA A 25 -2.98 9.67 -7.28
N LEU A 26 -3.52 9.33 -6.10
CA LEU A 26 -2.73 9.02 -4.92
C LEU A 26 -1.83 7.79 -5.12
N ALA A 27 -2.37 6.71 -5.69
CA ALA A 27 -1.60 5.49 -5.91
C ALA A 27 -0.45 5.71 -6.92
N ASN A 28 -0.68 6.52 -7.96
CA ASN A 28 0.37 6.91 -8.88
C ASN A 28 1.44 7.76 -8.19
N ALA A 29 1.06 8.78 -7.40
CA ALA A 29 2.00 9.60 -6.64
C ALA A 29 2.87 8.76 -5.68
N LEU A 30 2.26 7.82 -4.96
CA LEU A 30 2.94 6.95 -4.01
C LEU A 30 3.97 6.02 -4.68
N VAL A 31 3.69 5.56 -5.90
CA VAL A 31 4.55 4.62 -6.64
C VAL A 31 5.61 5.35 -7.50
N ASN A 32 5.39 6.62 -7.84
CA ASN A 32 6.26 7.37 -8.74
C ASN A 32 7.73 7.36 -8.29
N GLY A 33 8.63 7.10 -9.23
CA GLY A 33 10.08 7.04 -9.00
C GLY A 33 10.57 5.84 -8.18
N LYS A 34 9.69 4.90 -7.80
CA LYS A 34 10.06 3.73 -6.99
C LYS A 34 10.06 2.45 -7.84
N PRO A 35 10.84 1.40 -7.47
CA PRO A 35 10.87 0.12 -8.18
C PRO A 35 9.61 -0.74 -7.94
N LEU A 36 8.43 -0.14 -8.08
CA LEU A 36 7.12 -0.73 -7.84
C LEU A 36 6.27 -0.69 -9.11
N HIS A 37 5.50 -1.74 -9.35
CA HIS A 37 4.43 -1.73 -10.33
C HIS A 37 3.14 -1.25 -9.67
N LEU A 38 2.50 -0.24 -10.26
CA LEU A 38 1.10 0.03 -9.99
C LEU A 38 0.23 -0.99 -10.73
N ARG A 39 -0.66 -1.65 -10.00
CA ARG A 39 -1.64 -2.61 -10.54
C ARG A 39 -3.03 -2.29 -10.02
N LYS A 40 -4.03 -2.65 -10.81
CA LYS A 40 -5.44 -2.52 -10.44
C LYS A 40 -6.09 -3.90 -10.46
N ASN A 41 -6.84 -4.22 -9.42
CA ASN A 41 -7.73 -5.37 -9.38
C ASN A 41 -9.12 -4.91 -8.96
N ARG A 42 -10.09 -5.00 -9.87
CA ARG A 42 -11.44 -4.44 -9.68
C ARG A 42 -11.37 -2.95 -9.32
N LYS A 43 -11.76 -2.61 -8.08
CA LYS A 43 -11.80 -1.24 -7.51
C LYS A 43 -10.71 -1.01 -6.47
N GLN A 44 -9.55 -1.60 -6.67
CA GLN A 44 -8.42 -1.51 -5.73
C GLN A 44 -7.13 -1.34 -6.49
N PHE A 45 -6.32 -0.39 -6.03
CA PHE A 45 -4.96 -0.18 -6.47
C PHE A 45 -3.99 -0.92 -5.57
N TYR A 46 -2.93 -1.44 -6.17
CA TYR A 46 -1.87 -2.19 -5.50
C TYR A 46 -0.53 -1.64 -5.96
N ALA A 47 0.33 -1.30 -5.00
CA ALA A 47 1.76 -1.20 -5.26
C ALA A 47 2.35 -2.61 -5.11
N VAL A 48 3.07 -3.08 -6.13
CA VAL A 48 3.61 -4.44 -6.21
C VAL A 48 5.11 -4.35 -6.45
N VAL A 49 5.91 -5.13 -5.74
CA VAL A 49 7.37 -5.19 -5.98
C VAL A 49 7.67 -5.51 -7.46
N ASP A 50 8.54 -4.73 -8.10
CA ASP A 50 9.10 -5.08 -9.41
C ASP A 50 10.16 -6.16 -9.24
N HIS A 51 9.87 -7.38 -9.71
CA HIS A 51 10.79 -8.51 -9.57
C HIS A 51 12.16 -8.28 -10.21
N ARG A 52 12.26 -7.37 -11.20
CA ARG A 52 13.53 -6.99 -11.85
C ARG A 52 14.45 -6.17 -10.93
N HIS A 53 13.87 -5.57 -9.90
CA HIS A 53 14.53 -4.70 -8.93
C HIS A 53 14.36 -5.23 -7.50
N ALA A 54 14.05 -6.52 -7.33
CA ALA A 54 13.80 -7.12 -6.02
C ALA A 54 14.99 -7.01 -5.05
N GLU A 55 16.19 -6.79 -5.59
CA GLU A 55 17.41 -6.60 -4.80
C GLU A 55 17.68 -5.15 -4.37
N ASP A 56 16.86 -4.19 -4.79
CA ASP A 56 16.99 -2.80 -4.41
C ASP A 56 16.90 -2.61 -2.88
N GLN A 57 17.76 -1.74 -2.35
CA GLN A 57 17.88 -1.47 -0.91
C GLN A 57 16.60 -0.90 -0.32
N ILE A 58 15.75 -0.24 -1.13
CA ILE A 58 14.44 0.24 -0.68
C ILE A 58 13.58 -0.90 -0.11
N PHE A 59 13.80 -2.15 -0.55
CA PHE A 59 13.06 -3.33 -0.07
C PHE A 59 13.68 -3.98 1.17
N ASN A 60 14.76 -3.45 1.74
CA ASN A 60 15.43 -4.07 2.89
C ASN A 60 14.51 -4.25 4.11
N SER A 61 13.67 -3.26 4.41
CA SER A 61 12.68 -3.35 5.50
C SER A 61 11.66 -4.47 5.25
N LEU A 62 11.22 -4.60 4.00
CA LEU A 62 10.27 -5.63 3.59
C LEU A 62 10.91 -7.03 3.57
N LYS A 63 12.16 -7.16 3.12
CA LYS A 63 12.95 -8.39 3.18
C LYS A 63 13.16 -8.87 4.62
N LYS A 64 13.43 -7.95 5.55
CA LYS A 64 13.48 -8.27 6.99
C LYS A 64 12.10 -8.72 7.51
N ALA A 65 11.03 -8.05 7.07
CA ALA A 65 9.67 -8.45 7.41
C ALA A 65 9.24 -9.80 6.80
N THR A 66 9.78 -10.22 5.65
CA THR A 66 9.50 -11.56 5.09
C THR A 66 10.40 -12.65 5.68
N GLY A 67 11.51 -12.29 6.30
CA GLY A 67 12.46 -13.20 6.92
C GLY A 67 11.98 -13.84 8.22
N TYR A 68 12.68 -14.89 8.63
CA TYR A 68 12.50 -15.58 9.90
C TYR A 68 13.69 -15.29 10.82
N LYS A 69 13.41 -14.97 12.09
CA LYS A 69 14.41 -14.49 13.07
C LYS A 69 15.20 -13.30 12.48
N ASP A 70 16.52 -13.33 12.54
CA ASP A 70 17.41 -12.26 12.08
C ASP A 70 17.75 -12.35 10.58
N GLY A 71 17.13 -13.29 9.85
CA GLY A 71 17.34 -13.46 8.41
C GLY A 71 16.46 -12.54 7.56
N THR A 72 16.79 -12.45 6.27
CA THR A 72 15.95 -11.82 5.24
C THR A 72 15.20 -12.87 4.44
N GLY A 73 13.96 -12.57 4.03
CA GLY A 73 13.15 -13.39 3.16
C GLY A 73 13.02 -12.82 1.74
N PRO A 74 12.54 -13.62 0.79
CA PRO A 74 12.24 -13.12 -0.56
C PRO A 74 11.04 -12.18 -0.53
N VAL A 75 11.03 -11.20 -1.44
CA VAL A 75 9.89 -10.29 -1.67
C VAL A 75 9.15 -10.57 -2.99
N CYS A 76 9.66 -11.50 -3.79
CA CYS A 76 8.99 -12.05 -4.96
C CYS A 76 9.56 -13.44 -5.30
N GLY A 77 8.91 -14.15 -6.22
CA GLY A 77 9.41 -15.42 -6.73
C GLY A 77 8.43 -16.10 -7.69
N SER A 78 8.75 -17.33 -8.08
CA SER A 78 7.86 -18.18 -8.89
C SER A 78 7.08 -19.12 -7.98
N PHE A 79 5.80 -19.36 -8.27
CA PHE A 79 5.09 -20.53 -7.77
C PHE A 79 5.32 -21.73 -8.69
N GLN A 80 5.19 -21.52 -9.99
CA GLN A 80 5.50 -22.48 -11.04
C GLN A 80 5.93 -21.74 -12.31
N ARG A 81 6.18 -22.48 -13.40
CA ARG A 81 6.54 -21.89 -14.70
C ARG A 81 5.50 -20.83 -15.10
N ASP A 82 5.99 -19.65 -15.45
CA ASP A 82 5.21 -18.47 -15.89
C ASP A 82 4.22 -17.89 -14.85
N ILE A 83 4.22 -18.39 -13.62
CA ILE A 83 3.34 -17.92 -12.54
C ILE A 83 4.18 -17.43 -11.37
N PHE A 84 4.10 -16.13 -11.13
CA PHE A 84 4.92 -15.41 -10.18
C PHE A 84 4.09 -14.79 -9.07
N TRP A 85 4.72 -14.62 -7.92
CA TRP A 85 4.19 -13.85 -6.80
C TRP A 85 5.15 -12.72 -6.43
N ALA A 86 4.59 -11.68 -5.84
CA ALA A 86 5.35 -10.57 -5.28
C ALA A 86 4.62 -10.03 -4.04
N GLU A 87 5.38 -9.51 -3.07
CA GLU A 87 4.81 -8.70 -2.01
C GLU A 87 4.13 -7.47 -2.63
N ALA A 88 2.97 -7.14 -2.08
CA ALA A 88 2.18 -6.01 -2.50
C ALA A 88 1.51 -5.32 -1.31
N VAL A 89 0.99 -4.13 -1.54
CA VAL A 89 0.12 -3.44 -0.60
C VAL A 89 -1.05 -2.82 -1.36
N SER A 90 -2.27 -3.06 -0.87
CA SER A 90 -3.43 -2.36 -1.41
C SER A 90 -3.49 -0.94 -0.86
N ILE A 91 -3.80 0.02 -1.73
CA ILE A 91 -3.92 1.45 -1.42
C ILE A 91 -5.40 1.82 -1.51
N ARG A 92 -5.94 2.40 -0.44
CA ARG A 92 -7.33 2.86 -0.35
C ARG A 92 -7.47 4.13 0.46
N LEU A 93 -8.50 4.91 0.15
CA LEU A 93 -8.96 6.01 0.99
C LEU A 93 -10.22 5.62 1.76
N GLU A 94 -10.28 5.94 3.05
CA GLU A 94 -11.48 5.77 3.87
C GLU A 94 -11.79 7.06 4.63
N GLU A 95 -13.04 7.52 4.56
CA GLU A 95 -13.52 8.59 5.45
C GLU A 95 -13.91 7.98 6.79
N LYS A 96 -13.33 8.49 7.87
CA LYS A 96 -13.71 8.14 9.23
C LYS A 96 -13.63 9.37 10.13
N ASN A 97 -14.75 9.68 10.78
CA ASN A 97 -14.91 10.79 11.73
C ASN A 97 -14.50 12.15 11.12
N GLY A 98 -14.88 12.40 9.86
CA GLY A 98 -14.57 13.63 9.15
C GLY A 98 -13.14 13.72 8.61
N ASN A 99 -12.34 12.66 8.76
CA ASN A 99 -10.96 12.61 8.30
C ASN A 99 -10.80 11.56 7.19
N LEU A 100 -9.94 11.84 6.21
CA LEU A 100 -9.52 10.87 5.21
C LEU A 100 -8.31 10.09 5.70
N TRP A 101 -8.44 8.77 5.70
CA TRP A 101 -7.40 7.84 6.09
C TRP A 101 -6.87 7.11 4.87
N LEU A 102 -5.56 7.12 4.70
CA LEU A 102 -4.87 6.23 3.78
C LEU A 102 -4.78 4.84 4.42
N LEU A 103 -5.59 3.91 3.91
CA LEU A 103 -5.57 2.53 4.36
C LEU A 103 -4.61 1.71 3.49
N LEU A 104 -3.53 1.26 4.11
CA LEU A 104 -2.58 0.31 3.54
C LEU A 104 -2.86 -1.10 4.07
N ARG A 105 -2.95 -2.08 3.17
CA ARG A 105 -3.11 -3.50 3.55
C ARG A 105 -2.07 -4.35 2.82
N PRO A 106 -1.04 -4.85 3.53
CA PRO A 106 -0.09 -5.79 2.95
C PRO A 106 -0.78 -7.04 2.39
N ASP A 107 -0.37 -7.47 1.21
CA ASP A 107 -0.90 -8.63 0.51
C ASP A 107 0.18 -9.28 -0.39
N ILE A 108 -0.17 -10.37 -1.04
CA ILE A 108 0.64 -10.98 -2.10
C ILE A 108 -0.04 -10.72 -3.44
N TRP A 109 0.66 -10.20 -4.43
CA TRP A 109 0.18 -10.16 -5.82
C TRP A 109 0.57 -11.44 -6.56
N VAL A 110 -0.29 -11.92 -7.46
CA VAL A 110 -0.01 -13.08 -8.34
C VAL A 110 -0.11 -12.63 -9.79
N LYS A 111 0.86 -13.02 -10.61
CA LYS A 111 0.91 -12.76 -12.05
C LYS A 111 0.98 -14.10 -12.80
N PRO A 112 0.10 -14.35 -13.78
CA PRO A 112 -1.08 -13.55 -14.14
C PRO A 112 -2.16 -13.60 -13.04
N LEU A 113 -3.00 -12.55 -12.98
CA LEU A 113 -3.98 -12.38 -11.89
C LEU A 113 -5.07 -13.48 -11.90
N SER A 114 -5.39 -14.05 -13.06
CA SER A 114 -6.32 -15.17 -13.21
C SER A 114 -5.93 -16.38 -12.35
N GLU A 115 -4.63 -16.61 -12.16
CA GLU A 115 -4.10 -17.75 -11.43
C GLU A 115 -4.15 -17.58 -9.92
N ARG A 116 -4.41 -16.37 -9.42
CA ARG A 116 -4.47 -16.09 -7.97
C ARG A 116 -5.37 -17.09 -7.22
N GLN A 117 -6.46 -17.49 -7.86
CA GLN A 117 -7.43 -18.42 -7.28
C GLN A 117 -6.86 -19.82 -7.04
N ASN A 118 -5.99 -20.26 -7.94
CA ASN A 118 -5.37 -21.58 -7.91
C ASN A 118 -4.27 -21.67 -6.84
N PHE A 119 -3.66 -20.53 -6.48
CA PHE A 119 -2.57 -20.44 -5.49
C PHE A 119 -3.00 -19.91 -4.12
N ARG A 120 -4.27 -20.10 -3.75
CA ARG A 120 -4.81 -19.56 -2.48
C ARG A 120 -4.10 -20.13 -1.26
N ASP A 121 -3.74 -21.41 -1.28
CA ASP A 121 -3.11 -22.07 -0.14
C ASP A 121 -1.66 -21.64 0.05
N GLU A 122 -0.92 -21.41 -1.04
CA GLU A 122 0.43 -20.86 -1.02
C GLU A 122 0.43 -19.40 -0.55
N ILE A 123 -0.53 -18.60 -1.02
CA ILE A 123 -0.74 -17.23 -0.51
C ILE A 123 -1.04 -17.28 0.99
N LYS A 124 -1.94 -18.18 1.42
CA LYS A 124 -2.30 -18.34 2.83
C LYS A 124 -1.09 -18.80 3.66
N ALA A 125 -0.28 -19.72 3.16
CA ALA A 125 0.94 -20.20 3.81
C ALA A 125 1.95 -19.06 3.99
N ARG A 126 2.16 -18.21 2.98
CA ARG A 126 3.04 -17.02 3.06
C ARG A 126 2.54 -15.97 4.06
N LYS A 127 1.22 -15.92 4.30
CA LYS A 127 0.59 -15.00 5.25
C LYS A 127 0.40 -15.62 6.64
N LYS A 128 0.64 -16.92 6.80
CA LYS A 128 0.32 -17.70 8.00
C LYS A 128 0.94 -17.15 9.28
N TYR A 129 2.09 -16.48 9.21
CA TYR A 129 2.77 -15.92 10.39
C TYR A 129 2.71 -14.39 10.48
N ARG A 130 1.89 -13.74 9.63
CA ARG A 130 1.74 -12.28 9.59
C ARG A 130 0.71 -11.79 10.60
N PHE A 131 0.84 -12.20 11.85
CA PHE A 131 -0.03 -11.75 12.93
C PHE A 131 0.71 -10.80 13.87
N ASN A 132 -0.04 -9.96 14.58
CA ASN A 132 0.46 -9.08 15.63
C ASN A 132 1.69 -8.27 15.16
N GLN A 133 2.81 -8.41 15.87
CA GLN A 133 4.07 -7.71 15.60
C GLN A 133 4.52 -7.87 14.15
N LYS A 134 4.43 -9.07 13.57
CA LYS A 134 4.84 -9.30 12.18
C LYS A 134 3.96 -8.51 11.21
N SER A 135 2.66 -8.41 11.47
CA SER A 135 1.77 -7.57 10.66
C SER A 135 2.18 -6.10 10.70
N ASN A 136 2.62 -5.61 11.85
CA ASN A 136 3.11 -4.24 12.01
C ASN A 136 4.43 -4.04 11.26
N GLU A 137 5.36 -5.01 11.30
CA GLU A 137 6.61 -4.95 10.53
C GLU A 137 6.35 -4.83 9.03
N PHE A 138 5.39 -5.61 8.48
CA PHE A 138 4.99 -5.48 7.08
C PHE A 138 4.39 -4.11 6.76
N LEU A 139 3.49 -3.62 7.62
CA LEU A 139 2.87 -2.31 7.41
C LEU A 139 3.91 -1.19 7.46
N ASN A 140 4.80 -1.22 8.46
CA ASN A 140 5.91 -0.29 8.63
C ASN A 140 6.84 -0.31 7.42
N ALA A 141 7.21 -1.50 6.93
CA ALA A 141 8.03 -1.63 5.73
C ALA A 141 7.37 -0.96 4.51
N TRP A 142 6.06 -1.13 4.32
CA TRP A 142 5.33 -0.47 3.24
C TRP A 142 5.21 1.04 3.42
N ILE A 143 5.04 1.54 4.65
CA ILE A 143 5.08 2.98 4.93
C ILE A 143 6.45 3.55 4.57
N THR A 144 7.54 2.92 5.02
CA THR A 144 8.92 3.32 4.66
C THR A 144 9.14 3.31 3.15
N ILE A 145 8.70 2.26 2.45
CA ILE A 145 8.86 2.18 0.98
C ILE A 145 8.10 3.31 0.28
N LEU A 146 6.85 3.58 0.68
CA LEU A 146 6.00 4.53 -0.03
C LEU A 146 6.28 5.99 0.35
N LEU A 147 6.63 6.25 1.61
CA LEU A 147 6.71 7.58 2.21
C LEU A 147 8.09 7.95 2.78
N GLY A 148 9.05 7.03 2.77
CA GLY A 148 10.41 7.24 3.27
C GLY A 148 10.55 6.91 4.76
N GLU A 149 9.97 7.71 5.65
CA GLU A 149 10.13 7.56 7.10
C GLU A 149 8.79 7.35 7.84
N ILE A 150 8.85 6.63 8.96
CA ILE A 150 7.69 6.37 9.83
C ILE A 150 7.69 7.38 10.97
N GLY A 151 6.55 8.02 11.22
CA GLY A 151 6.38 8.93 12.35
C GLY A 151 7.09 10.28 12.20
N GLY A 152 7.59 10.57 11.00
CA GLY A 152 8.16 11.87 10.63
C GLY A 152 7.09 12.96 10.44
N ASN A 153 7.53 14.11 9.92
CA ASN A 153 6.64 15.21 9.54
C ASN A 153 5.70 14.81 8.40
N ASP A 154 4.70 15.65 8.14
CA ASP A 154 3.78 15.46 7.02
C ASP A 154 4.57 15.34 5.70
N VAL A 155 4.29 14.27 4.95
CA VAL A 155 4.93 13.97 3.67
C VAL A 155 4.05 14.50 2.56
N LYS A 156 4.61 15.40 1.75
CA LYS A 156 3.96 15.90 0.54
C LYS A 156 4.34 15.01 -0.63
N ILE A 157 3.34 14.50 -1.33
CA ILE A 157 3.51 13.75 -2.56
C ILE A 157 2.69 14.41 -3.67
N GLU A 158 3.22 14.37 -4.87
CA GLU A 158 2.65 15.06 -6.02
C GLU A 158 2.39 14.08 -7.17
N HIS A 159 1.28 14.30 -7.86
CA HIS A 159 0.99 13.69 -9.14
C HIS A 159 0.84 14.78 -10.19
N PHE A 160 1.35 14.54 -11.39
CA PHE A 160 1.36 15.52 -12.48
C PHE A 160 2.10 16.84 -12.14
N ALA A 161 3.24 16.74 -11.43
CA ALA A 161 4.01 17.89 -10.96
C ALA A 161 4.32 18.92 -12.06
N ASP A 162 4.57 18.46 -13.29
CA ASP A 162 4.91 19.31 -14.43
C ASP A 162 3.69 19.76 -15.28
N THR A 163 2.48 19.77 -14.70
CA THR A 163 1.25 20.17 -15.42
C THR A 163 0.66 21.47 -14.89
N GLU A 164 -0.30 22.04 -15.63
CA GLU A 164 -1.00 23.27 -15.24
C GLU A 164 -1.77 23.13 -13.91
N PHE A 165 -2.20 21.91 -13.56
CA PHE A 165 -2.96 21.61 -12.35
C PHE A 165 -2.40 20.37 -11.64
N PRO A 166 -1.26 20.48 -10.93
CA PRO A 166 -0.69 19.37 -10.18
C PRO A 166 -1.61 19.00 -9.01
N ILE A 167 -1.68 17.70 -8.69
CA ILE A 167 -2.40 17.22 -7.51
C ILE A 167 -1.38 16.98 -6.41
N GLN A 168 -1.52 17.67 -5.29
CA GLN A 168 -0.71 17.47 -4.10
C GLN A 168 -1.51 16.79 -3.00
N PHE A 169 -0.90 15.79 -2.36
CA PHE A 169 -1.43 15.15 -1.16
C PHE A 169 -0.48 15.41 -0.01
N GLU A 170 -1.04 15.73 1.15
CA GLU A 170 -0.32 15.82 2.41
C GLU A 170 -0.70 14.62 3.29
N LEU A 171 0.29 13.80 3.62
CA LEU A 171 0.09 12.55 4.34
C LEU A 171 0.85 12.58 5.66
N ASN A 172 0.13 12.34 6.75
CA ASN A 172 0.76 12.07 8.03
C ASN A 172 1.13 10.59 8.13
N SER A 173 2.40 10.28 8.41
CA SER A 173 2.91 8.90 8.50
C SER A 173 2.61 8.21 9.84
N ARG A 174 1.89 8.86 10.77
CA ARG A 174 1.48 8.26 12.05
C ARG A 174 0.34 7.27 11.81
N SER A 175 0.63 5.99 12.01
CA SER A 175 -0.38 4.93 11.95
C SER A 175 -1.27 4.93 13.19
N ALA A 176 -2.59 4.99 13.01
CA ALA A 176 -3.54 4.68 14.07
C ALA A 176 -3.64 3.15 14.24
N PHE A 177 -2.95 2.58 15.22
CA PHE A 177 -3.10 1.17 15.55
C PHE A 177 -4.46 0.92 16.22
N SER A 178 -5.35 0.20 15.54
CA SER A 178 -6.56 -0.33 16.17
C SER A 178 -6.19 -1.50 17.08
N ARG A 179 -5.72 -1.23 18.30
CA ARG A 179 -5.65 -2.25 19.34
C ARG A 179 -7.10 -2.62 19.69
N LYS A 180 -7.48 -3.88 19.50
CA LYS A 180 -8.80 -4.37 19.95
C LYS A 180 -8.79 -4.24 21.48
N GLU A 181 -9.57 -3.33 22.04
CA GLU A 181 -9.79 -3.28 23.49
C GLU A 181 -10.27 -4.66 23.93
N SER A 182 -9.53 -5.26 24.85
CA SER A 182 -9.98 -6.46 25.55
C SER A 182 -11.28 -6.11 26.26
N ARG A 183 -12.40 -6.66 25.76
CA ARG A 183 -13.63 -6.72 26.55
C ARG A 183 -13.30 -7.53 27.79
N HIS A 184 -13.11 -6.85 28.92
CA HIS A 184 -13.21 -7.50 30.22
C HIS A 184 -14.67 -7.88 30.41
N ALA A 185 -14.91 -9.19 30.48
CA ALA A 185 -16.13 -9.77 31.03
C ALA A 185 -15.98 -9.84 32.56
#